data_AF-A0A379ZE74-F1
#
_entry.id   AF-A0A379ZE74-F1
#
_cell.length_a   1.000
_cell.length_b   1.000
_cell.length_c   1.000
_cell.angle_alpha   90.00
_cell.angle_beta   90.00
_cell.angle_gamma   90.00
#
_symmetry.space_group_name_H-M   'P 1'
#
loop_
_entity.id
_entity.type
_entity.pdbx_description
1 polymer ?
#
loop_
_entity_poly.entity_id
_entity_poly.type
_entity_poly.pdbx_seq_one_letter_code
_entity_poly.pdbx_strand_id
1 'polypeptide(L)'
;MQAATKAGIKPGDIALVIGAGPIGVVTALAALAGGCSDVIICDLFDEKLAVAASYEGLHAVNIKNRRPGGESGRTHQRQWRRCRV
;
A
#
# COMPACT_ATOMS: atom_id res chain seq x y z
N MET A 1 -5.61 -10.80 -10.51
CA MET A 1 -5.76 -11.51 -9.22
C MET A 1 -4.64 -12.48 -8.85
N GLN A 2 -3.82 -12.99 -9.78
CA GLN A 2 -2.78 -14.00 -9.47
C GLN A 2 -1.91 -13.70 -8.23
N ALA A 3 -1.41 -12.46 -8.09
CA ALA A 3 -0.61 -12.05 -6.93
C ALA A 3 -1.40 -12.07 -5.61
N ALA A 4 -2.63 -11.54 -5.61
CA ALA A 4 -3.51 -11.48 -4.43
C ALA A 4 -3.93 -12.88 -3.94
N THR A 5 -4.23 -13.78 -4.88
CA THR A 5 -4.59 -15.17 -4.56
C THR A 5 -3.40 -15.95 -4.02
N LYS A 6 -2.21 -15.79 -4.61
CA LYS A 6 -0.99 -16.45 -4.10
C LYS A 6 -0.52 -15.89 -2.76
N ALA A 7 -0.77 -14.61 -2.49
CA ALA A 7 -0.47 -13.98 -1.21
C ALA A 7 -1.34 -14.51 -0.06
N GLY A 8 -2.41 -15.28 -0.35
CA GLY A 8 -3.23 -15.90 0.68
C GLY A 8 -3.93 -14.88 1.60
N ILE A 9 -4.36 -13.77 1.01
CA ILE A 9 -4.98 -12.64 1.72
C ILE A 9 -6.16 -13.12 2.57
N LYS A 10 -6.18 -12.68 3.84
CA LYS A 10 -7.31 -12.88 4.74
C LYS A 10 -8.01 -11.55 5.01
N PRO A 11 -9.33 -11.58 5.27
CA PRO A 11 -10.06 -10.39 5.70
C PRO A 11 -9.36 -9.70 6.88
N GLY A 12 -9.08 -8.41 6.74
CA GLY A 12 -8.40 -7.61 7.76
C GLY A 12 -6.87 -7.63 7.72
N ASP A 13 -6.26 -8.28 6.73
CA ASP A 13 -4.82 -8.17 6.51
C ASP A 13 -4.46 -6.79 5.93
N ILE A 14 -3.18 -6.42 6.09
CA ILE A 14 -2.60 -5.21 5.51
C ILE A 14 -1.56 -5.66 4.49
N ALA A 15 -1.74 -5.30 3.22
CA ALA A 15 -0.81 -5.65 2.15
C ALA A 15 0.19 -4.52 1.84
N LEU A 16 1.38 -4.91 1.38
CA LEU A 16 2.41 -3.99 0.88
C LEU A 16 2.65 -4.28 -0.61
N VAL A 17 2.55 -3.24 -1.43
CA VAL A 17 2.83 -3.28 -2.86
C VAL A 17 4.03 -2.38 -3.16
N ILE A 18 5.04 -2.94 -3.81
CA ILE A 18 6.23 -2.20 -4.22
C ILE A 18 6.10 -1.87 -5.71
N GLY A 19 6.07 -0.57 -6.01
CA GLY A 19 5.84 0.01 -7.33
C GLY A 19 4.38 0.44 -7.53
N ALA A 20 4.17 1.72 -7.86
CA ALA A 20 2.90 2.32 -8.27
C ALA A 20 2.74 2.38 -9.80
N GLY A 21 3.33 1.43 -10.52
CA GLY A 21 3.03 1.20 -11.93
C GLY A 21 1.61 0.62 -12.13
N PRO A 22 1.14 0.46 -13.37
CA PRO A 22 -0.19 -0.07 -13.66
C PRO A 22 -0.44 -1.44 -12.99
N ILE A 23 0.55 -2.32 -13.04
CA ILE A 23 0.51 -3.65 -12.41
C ILE A 23 0.42 -3.54 -10.88
N GLY A 24 1.14 -2.58 -10.28
CA GLY A 24 1.11 -2.35 -8.84
C GLY A 24 -0.26 -1.86 -8.37
N VAL A 25 -0.83 -0.89 -9.09
CA VAL A 25 -2.16 -0.34 -8.76
C VAL A 25 -3.24 -1.43 -8.88
N VAL A 26 -3.28 -2.20 -9.97
CA VAL A 26 -4.29 -3.29 -10.09
C VAL A 26 -4.06 -4.41 -9.07
N THR A 27 -2.82 -4.63 -8.63
CA THR A 27 -2.51 -5.60 -7.57
C THR A 27 -2.99 -5.10 -6.21
N ALA A 28 -2.79 -3.82 -5.92
CA ALA A 28 -3.29 -3.20 -4.69
C ALA A 28 -4.83 -3.22 -4.63
N LEU A 29 -5.49 -2.87 -5.72
CA LEU A 29 -6.95 -2.94 -5.82
C LEU A 29 -7.46 -4.38 -5.71
N ALA A 30 -6.75 -5.35 -6.31
CA ALA A 30 -7.09 -6.77 -6.16
C ALA A 30 -6.89 -7.26 -4.71
N ALA A 31 -5.95 -6.69 -3.96
CA ALA A 31 -5.75 -7.02 -2.56
C ALA A 31 -6.87 -6.45 -1.67
N LEU A 32 -7.28 -5.19 -1.90
CA LEU A 32 -8.46 -4.60 -1.25
C LEU A 32 -9.74 -5.41 -1.56
N ALA A 33 -9.97 -5.74 -2.83
CA ALA A 33 -11.08 -6.59 -3.25
C ALA A 33 -11.01 -8.01 -2.66
N GLY A 34 -9.79 -8.48 -2.35
CA GLY A 34 -9.54 -9.75 -1.67
C GLY A 34 -9.82 -9.72 -0.16
N GLY A 35 -10.18 -8.57 0.41
CA GLY A 35 -10.51 -8.41 1.83
C GLY A 35 -9.40 -7.78 2.67
N CYS A 36 -8.31 -7.27 2.08
CA CYS A 36 -7.38 -6.44 2.84
C CYS A 36 -8.10 -5.22 3.42
N SER A 37 -7.83 -4.93 4.69
CA SER A 37 -8.31 -3.71 5.36
C SER A 37 -7.68 -2.46 4.75
N ASP A 38 -6.39 -2.55 4.46
CA ASP A 38 -5.58 -1.46 3.97
C ASP A 38 -4.46 -1.99 3.09
N VAL A 39 -4.04 -1.20 2.11
CA VAL A 39 -2.91 -1.52 1.24
C VAL A 39 -1.94 -0.35 1.19
N ILE A 40 -0.67 -0.62 1.46
CA ILE A 40 0.41 0.35 1.37
C ILE A 40 1.08 0.18 0.01
N ILE A 41 1.22 1.25 -0.76
CA ILE A 41 1.89 1.24 -2.06
C ILE A 41 3.08 2.19 -2.05
N CYS A 42 4.24 1.68 -2.42
CA CYS A 42 5.49 2.43 -2.37
C CYS A 42 6.05 2.67 -3.77
N ASP A 43 6.43 3.91 -4.11
CA ASP A 43 7.13 4.22 -5.37
C ASP A 43 8.16 5.35 -5.14
N LEU A 44 8.93 5.65 -6.19
CA LEU A 44 9.92 6.72 -6.26
C LEU A 44 9.36 8.01 -6.86
N PHE A 45 8.28 7.94 -7.62
CA PHE A 45 7.70 9.07 -8.36
C PHE A 45 6.35 9.48 -7.77
N ASP A 46 6.25 10.74 -7.33
CA ASP A 46 5.02 11.29 -6.74
C ASP A 46 3.84 11.29 -7.71
N GLU A 47 4.08 11.49 -9.01
CA GLU A 47 3.04 11.49 -10.05
C GLU A 47 2.27 10.16 -10.09
N LYS A 48 2.98 9.04 -9.91
CA LYS A 48 2.37 7.70 -9.87
C LYS A 48 1.62 7.47 -8.56
N LEU A 49 2.18 8.00 -7.48
CA LEU A 49 1.58 7.91 -6.15
C LEU A 49 0.31 8.75 -6.03
N ALA A 50 0.20 9.89 -6.74
CA ALA A 50 -1.00 10.70 -6.78
C ALA A 50 -2.20 9.93 -7.34
N VAL A 51 -1.97 9.11 -8.38
CA VAL A 51 -2.99 8.22 -8.94
C VAL A 51 -3.35 7.12 -7.95
N ALA A 52 -2.38 6.56 -7.23
CA ALA A 52 -2.67 5.52 -6.25
C ALA A 52 -3.40 6.05 -5.01
N ALA A 53 -3.10 7.29 -4.60
CA ALA A 53 -3.71 7.97 -3.45
C ALA A 53 -5.17 8.38 -3.68
N SER A 54 -5.66 8.39 -4.92
CA SER A 54 -7.08 8.68 -5.20
C SER A 54 -8.01 7.52 -4.84
N TYR A 55 -7.48 6.34 -4.55
CA TYR A 55 -8.26 5.16 -4.18
C TYR A 55 -8.38 5.04 -2.66
N GLU A 56 -9.59 4.78 -2.17
CA GLU A 56 -9.82 4.55 -0.74
C GLU A 56 -9.16 3.26 -0.25
N GLY A 57 -8.57 3.29 0.95
CA GLY A 57 -7.83 2.17 1.53
C GLY A 57 -6.41 1.98 0.98
N LEU A 58 -5.96 2.85 0.08
CA LEU A 58 -4.62 2.84 -0.52
C LEU A 58 -3.74 3.95 0.06
N HIS A 59 -2.67 3.55 0.73
CA HIS A 59 -1.73 4.45 1.39
C HIS A 59 -0.46 4.58 0.56
N ALA A 60 -0.34 5.70 -0.16
CA ALA A 60 0.77 5.98 -1.04
C ALA A 60 1.99 6.51 -0.25
N VAL A 61 3.15 5.86 -0.40
CA VAL A 61 4.39 6.22 0.29
C VAL A 61 5.51 6.46 -0.73
N ASN A 62 6.09 7.66 -0.72
CA ASN A 62 7.29 7.94 -1.49
C ASN A 62 8.54 7.49 -0.72
N ILE A 63 9.34 6.62 -1.35
CA ILE A 63 10.57 6.07 -0.76
C ILE A 63 11.69 7.14 -0.68
N LYS A 64 11.79 8.05 -1.65
CA LYS A 64 12.83 9.11 -1.69
C LYS A 64 12.68 10.13 -0.57
N ASN A 65 11.45 10.47 -0.20
CA ASN A 65 11.16 11.45 0.85
C ASN A 65 11.16 10.84 2.26
N ARG A 66 11.54 9.57 2.41
CA ARG A 66 11.59 8.92 3.71
C ARG A 66 12.87 9.28 4.47
N ARG A 67 12.93 10.52 4.98
CA ARG A 67 13.70 10.81 6.20
C ARG A 67 12.99 10.12 7.38
N PRO A 68 13.70 9.47 8.32
CA PRO A 68 13.10 8.91 9.53
C PRO A 68 12.70 10.02 10.53
N GLY A 69 11.84 10.96 10.10
CA GLY A 69 11.47 12.14 10.88
C GLY A 69 10.48 13.14 10.26
N GLY A 70 9.95 12.92 9.06
CA GLY A 70 8.95 13.82 8.43
C GLY A 70 7.53 13.62 8.96
N GLU A 71 6.87 14.71 9.33
CA GLU A 71 5.61 14.79 10.11
C GLU A 71 4.42 13.94 9.64
N SER A 72 4.27 13.59 8.35
CA SER A 72 3.06 12.88 7.88
C SER A 72 2.98 11.38 8.25
N GLY A 73 4.05 10.82 8.81
CA GLY A 73 4.11 9.39 9.20
C GLY A 73 3.88 9.08 10.68
N ARG A 74 3.70 10.08 11.56
CA ARG A 74 3.73 9.86 13.02
C ARG A 74 2.42 9.38 13.64
N THR A 75 1.27 9.78 13.13
CA THR A 75 -0.03 9.40 13.74
C THR A 75 -0.42 7.96 13.41
N HIS A 76 0.00 7.45 12.26
CA HIS A 76 -0.47 6.15 11.75
C HIS A 76 0.50 4.98 12.03
N GLN A 77 1.80 5.22 12.28
CA GLN A 77 2.81 4.16 12.53
C GLN A 77 2.55 3.28 13.76
N ARG A 78 1.66 3.68 14.69
CA ARG A 78 1.22 2.82 15.79
C ARG A 78 0.26 1.71 15.34
N GLN A 79 -0.46 1.90 14.23
CA GLN A 79 -1.52 1.01 13.77
C GLN A 79 -1.01 -0.11 12.83
N TRP A 80 0.13 0.10 12.17
CA TRP A 80 0.62 -0.78 11.09
C TRP A 80 1.55 -1.93 11.52
N ARG A 81 1.62 -2.28 12.82
CA ARG A 81 2.53 -3.32 13.35
C ARG A 81 2.23 -4.76 12.88
N ARG A 82 1.26 -4.95 11.99
CA ARG A 82 0.75 -6.28 11.59
C ARG A 82 0.71 -6.50 10.07
N CYS A 83 1.62 -5.91 9.29
CA CYS A 83 1.92 -6.46 7.98
C CYS A 83 2.58 -7.84 8.18
N ARG A 84 1.79 -8.90 8.04
CA ARG A 84 2.34 -10.24 7.77
C ARG A 84 2.76 -10.25 6.31
N VAL A 85 4.07 -10.19 6.09
CA VAL A 85 4.70 -10.68 4.85
C VAL A 85 4.78 -12.19 4.86
#